data_AF-A0A553UWX3-F1
#
_entry.id   AF-A0A553UWX3-F1
#
_cell.length_a   1.000
_cell.length_b   1.000
_cell.length_c   1.000
_cell.angle_alpha   90.00
_cell.angle_beta   90.00
_cell.angle_gamma   90.00
#
_symmetry.space_group_name_H-M   'P 1'
#
loop_
_entity.id
_entity.type
_entity.pdbx_description
1 polymer ?
#
loop_
_entity_poly.entity_id
_entity_poly.type
_entity_poly.pdbx_seq_one_letter_code
_entity_poly.pdbx_strand_id
1 'polypeptide(L)'
;MTLHHTPSAAEQALAQAAQQLLSQAPLKLSRDVTLTPELTQLLSEILGQLGKGQSITVLSQDQELSTQAAADVLGVSRPYLIEQLLEGRKLPYRKVGKHRRIRLSDVLTYQQHDLAERQALAREITEIGQEIDPY
;
A
#
# COMPACT_ATOMS: atom_id res chain seq x y z
N MET A 1 -15.12 3.69 4.38
CA MET A 1 -14.84 3.34 5.79
C MET A 1 -13.34 3.10 5.89
N THR A 2 -12.63 3.84 6.75
CA THR A 2 -11.19 3.62 7.00
C THR A 2 -11.07 2.83 8.28
N LEU A 3 -10.38 1.68 8.23
CA LEU A 3 -10.05 0.90 9.40
C LEU A 3 -8.55 1.04 9.65
N HIS A 4 -8.19 1.71 10.73
CA HIS A 4 -6.80 1.79 11.21
C HIS A 4 -6.66 0.90 12.45
N HIS A 5 -5.66 0.04 12.47
CA HIS A 5 -5.39 -0.84 13.60
C HIS A 5 -3.89 -0.91 13.89
N THR A 6 -3.53 -0.60 15.13
CA THR A 6 -2.18 -0.73 15.67
C THR A 6 -2.15 -1.97 16.58
N PRO A 7 -1.33 -2.98 16.28
CA PRO A 7 -1.32 -4.22 17.04
C PRO A 7 -0.68 -4.06 18.42
N SER A 8 -1.38 -4.52 19.45
CA SER A 8 -0.86 -4.72 20.81
C SER A 8 0.11 -5.90 20.88
N ALA A 9 0.93 -5.98 21.93
CA ALA A 9 1.88 -7.09 22.11
C ALA A 9 1.22 -8.49 22.11
N ALA A 10 0.01 -8.59 22.67
CA ALA A 10 -0.76 -9.84 22.65
C ALA A 10 -1.24 -10.20 21.23
N GLU A 11 -1.68 -9.21 20.46
CA GLU A 11 -2.10 -9.39 19.06
C GLU A 11 -0.91 -9.74 18.16
N GLN A 12 0.27 -9.19 18.41
CA GLN A 12 1.50 -9.54 17.71
C GLN A 12 1.87 -11.01 17.93
N ALA A 13 1.85 -11.46 19.20
CA ALA A 13 2.14 -12.85 19.54
C ALA A 13 1.12 -13.82 18.93
N LEU A 14 -0.18 -13.46 18.98
CA LEU A 14 -1.24 -14.24 18.35
C LEU A 14 -1.05 -14.30 16.83
N ALA A 15 -0.70 -13.19 16.18
CA ALA A 15 -0.50 -13.14 14.73
C ALA A 15 0.70 -13.99 14.28
N GLN A 16 1.79 -14.01 15.04
CA GLN A 16 2.92 -14.91 14.81
C GLN A 16 2.52 -16.38 14.93
N ALA A 17 1.77 -16.75 15.98
CA ALA A 17 1.27 -18.11 16.16
C ALA A 17 0.28 -18.51 15.04
N ALA A 18 -0.61 -17.59 14.64
CA ALA A 18 -1.56 -17.80 13.56
C ALA A 18 -0.87 -17.98 12.20
N GLN A 19 0.22 -17.25 11.92
CA GLN A 19 1.03 -17.48 10.72
C GLN A 19 1.60 -18.90 10.67
N GLN A 20 2.05 -19.44 11.79
CA GLN A 20 2.54 -20.82 11.87
C GLN A 20 1.41 -21.82 11.61
N LEU A 21 0.24 -21.60 12.21
CA LEU A 21 -0.93 -22.48 12.13
C LEU A 21 -1.63 -22.46 10.77
N LEU A 22 -1.59 -21.34 10.04
CA LEU A 22 -2.17 -21.19 8.70
C LEU A 22 -1.63 -22.22 7.68
N SER A 23 -0.43 -22.74 7.91
CA SER A 23 0.17 -23.79 7.08
C SER A 23 -0.33 -25.21 7.38
N GLN A 24 -1.05 -25.41 8.48
CA GLN A 24 -1.40 -26.73 9.03
C GLN A 24 -2.89 -26.92 9.34
N ALA A 25 -3.64 -25.84 9.59
CA ALA A 25 -5.05 -25.91 9.98
C ALA A 25 -5.85 -24.65 9.56
N PRO A 26 -7.18 -24.77 9.32
CA PRO A 26 -8.03 -23.63 9.04
C PRO A 26 -8.19 -22.72 10.28
N LEU A 27 -8.08 -21.41 10.08
CA LEU A 27 -8.38 -20.42 11.11
C LEU A 27 -9.87 -20.43 11.44
N LYS A 28 -10.21 -20.62 12.71
CA LYS A 28 -11.58 -20.38 13.21
C LYS A 28 -11.77 -18.91 13.54
N LEU A 29 -12.64 -18.25 12.79
CA LEU A 29 -13.24 -17.00 13.26
C LEU A 29 -14.23 -17.32 14.40
N SER A 30 -14.67 -16.29 15.11
CA SER A 30 -15.71 -16.41 16.16
C SER A 30 -17.02 -17.03 15.68
N ARG A 31 -17.18 -17.20 14.36
CA ARG A 31 -18.25 -17.93 13.69
C ARG A 31 -17.62 -18.83 12.63
N ASP A 32 -18.20 -20.00 12.38
CA ASP A 32 -17.74 -20.89 11.32
C ASP A 32 -17.99 -20.24 9.95
N VAL A 33 -16.90 -19.79 9.33
CA VAL A 33 -16.89 -19.18 7.99
C VAL A 33 -15.77 -19.85 7.20
N THR A 34 -16.09 -20.43 6.05
CA THR A 34 -15.08 -20.93 5.12
C THR A 34 -14.53 -19.74 4.32
N LEU A 35 -13.22 -19.52 4.38
CA LEU A 35 -12.53 -18.50 3.60
C LEU A 35 -12.21 -19.02 2.21
N THR A 36 -12.32 -18.16 1.20
CA THR A 36 -11.79 -18.48 -0.13
C THR A 36 -10.25 -18.47 -0.11
N PRO A 37 -9.57 -19.08 -1.09
CA PRO A 37 -8.10 -19.02 -1.17
C PRO A 37 -7.55 -17.59 -1.16
N GLU A 38 -8.21 -16.67 -1.86
CA GLU A 38 -7.80 -15.27 -1.97
C GLU A 38 -7.89 -14.54 -0.63
N LEU A 39 -8.99 -14.73 0.09
CA LEU A 39 -9.16 -14.17 1.44
C LEU A 39 -8.17 -14.77 2.43
N THR A 40 -7.83 -16.04 2.28
CA THR A 40 -6.83 -16.73 3.12
C THR A 40 -5.44 -16.14 2.89
N GLN A 41 -5.06 -15.87 1.64
CA GLN A 41 -3.79 -15.25 1.31
C GLN A 41 -3.70 -13.82 1.85
N LEU A 42 -4.74 -13.01 1.63
CA LEU A 42 -4.81 -11.64 2.15
C LEU A 42 -4.68 -11.62 3.69
N LEU A 43 -5.39 -12.52 4.38
CA LEU A 43 -5.33 -12.61 5.83
C LEU A 43 -3.92 -13.03 6.31
N SER A 44 -3.26 -13.92 5.59
CA SER A 44 -1.88 -14.36 5.89
C SER A 44 -0.88 -13.21 5.80
N GLU A 45 -1.02 -12.33 4.81
CA GLU A 45 -0.21 -11.13 4.65
C GLU A 45 -0.44 -10.14 5.80
N ILE A 46 -1.73 -9.88 6.12
CA ILE A 46 -2.13 -9.01 7.24
C ILE A 46 -1.51 -9.53 8.56
N LEU A 47 -1.68 -10.82 8.85
CA LEU A 47 -1.12 -11.43 10.07
C LEU A 47 0.41 -11.33 10.10
N GLY A 48 1.09 -11.42 8.96
CA GLY A 48 2.54 -11.22 8.90
C GLY A 48 3.00 -9.81 9.21
N GLN A 49 2.25 -8.81 8.75
CA GLN A 49 2.52 -7.41 9.10
C GLN A 49 2.23 -7.17 10.59
N LEU A 50 1.10 -7.68 11.12
CA LEU A 50 0.78 -7.57 12.55
C LEU A 50 1.82 -8.28 13.42
N GLY A 51 2.28 -9.48 13.05
CA GLY A 51 3.30 -10.22 13.79
C GLY A 51 4.65 -9.49 13.85
N LYS A 52 4.94 -8.60 12.90
CA LYS A 52 6.12 -7.72 12.90
C LYS A 52 5.90 -6.42 13.68
N GLY A 53 4.73 -6.23 14.29
CA GLY A 53 4.35 -4.99 14.96
C GLY A 53 4.02 -3.83 14.01
N GLN A 54 3.82 -4.11 12.73
CA GLN A 54 3.53 -3.08 11.73
C GLN A 54 2.04 -2.72 11.77
N SER A 55 1.74 -1.42 11.74
CA SER A 55 0.36 -0.93 11.69
C SER A 55 -0.25 -1.16 10.32
N ILE A 56 -1.54 -1.50 10.28
CA ILE A 56 -2.26 -1.79 9.03
C ILE A 56 -3.42 -0.81 8.89
N THR A 57 -3.62 -0.34 7.66
CA THR A 57 -4.74 0.52 7.29
C THR A 57 -5.46 -0.07 6.09
N VAL A 58 -6.77 -0.31 6.22
CA VAL A 58 -7.62 -0.76 5.12
C VAL A 58 -8.41 0.45 4.60
N LEU A 59 -8.24 0.73 3.32
CA LEU A 59 -8.90 1.83 2.62
C LEU A 59 -9.76 1.29 1.47
N SER A 60 -10.93 1.89 1.27
CA SER A 60 -11.78 1.61 0.11
C SER A 60 -11.32 2.45 -1.07
N GLN A 61 -11.30 1.87 -2.28
CA GLN A 61 -10.82 2.56 -3.49
C GLN A 61 -11.61 3.83 -3.84
N ASP A 62 -12.91 3.87 -3.52
CA ASP A 62 -13.78 5.04 -3.75
C ASP A 62 -13.55 6.18 -2.75
N GLN A 63 -12.65 6.00 -1.79
CA GLN A 63 -12.37 7.01 -0.79
C GLN A 63 -11.61 8.19 -1.39
N GLU A 64 -12.07 9.39 -1.05
CA GLU A 64 -11.33 10.62 -1.30
C GLU A 64 -10.37 10.92 -0.14
N LEU A 65 -9.10 11.06 -0.48
CA LEU A 65 -8.00 11.38 0.43
C LEU A 65 -7.79 12.90 0.53
N SER A 66 -7.29 13.33 1.68
CA SER A 66 -6.66 14.65 1.81
C SER A 66 -5.32 14.65 1.08
N THR A 67 -4.78 15.84 0.80
CA THR A 67 -3.42 15.97 0.24
C THR A 67 -2.36 15.34 1.14
N GLN A 68 -2.57 15.33 2.46
CA GLN A 68 -1.61 14.72 3.38
C GLN A 68 -1.67 13.20 3.26
N ALA A 69 -2.87 12.61 3.38
CA ALA A 69 -3.04 11.17 3.27
C ALA A 69 -2.56 10.62 1.91
N ALA A 70 -2.81 11.34 0.81
CA ALA A 70 -2.29 10.95 -0.49
C ALA A 70 -0.74 11.03 -0.55
N ALA A 71 -0.14 12.01 0.11
CA ALA A 71 1.32 12.15 0.16
C ALA A 71 1.94 11.01 0.98
N ASP A 72 1.30 10.63 2.10
CA ASP A 72 1.71 9.51 2.94
C ASP A 72 1.63 8.17 2.16
N VAL A 73 0.58 7.96 1.37
CA VAL A 73 0.44 6.78 0.50
C VAL A 73 1.54 6.71 -0.57
N LEU A 74 1.90 7.86 -1.17
CA LEU A 74 2.94 7.94 -2.19
C LEU A 74 4.36 7.97 -1.59
N GLY A 75 4.52 8.10 -0.28
CA GLY A 75 5.83 8.24 0.37
C GLY A 75 6.56 9.52 -0.01
N VAL A 76 5.84 10.61 -0.30
CA VAL A 76 6.42 11.90 -0.71
C VAL A 76 6.01 13.02 0.25
N SER A 77 6.67 14.17 0.15
CA SER A 77 6.27 15.34 0.93
C SER A 77 4.96 15.95 0.40
N ARG A 78 4.15 16.51 1.31
CA ARG A 78 2.91 17.20 0.91
C ARG A 78 3.15 18.37 -0.06
N PRO A 79 4.19 19.22 0.08
CA PRO A 79 4.50 20.24 -0.91
C PRO A 79 4.78 19.66 -2.29
N TYR A 80 5.59 18.59 -2.37
CA TYR A 80 5.87 17.90 -3.64
C TYR A 80 4.59 17.40 -4.30
N LEU A 81 3.70 16.75 -3.54
CA LEU A 81 2.41 16.30 -4.07
C LEU A 81 1.61 17.46 -4.66
N ILE A 82 1.55 18.60 -3.97
CA ILE A 82 0.77 19.76 -4.42
C ILE A 82 1.38 20.37 -5.69
N GLU A 83 2.67 20.69 -5.67
CA GLU A 83 3.33 21.41 -6.75
C GLU A 83 3.56 20.53 -7.98
N GLN A 84 4.14 19.34 -7.79
CA GLN A 84 4.59 18.51 -8.90
C GLN A 84 3.49 17.60 -9.45
N LEU A 85 2.58 17.13 -8.60
CA LEU A 85 1.56 16.17 -9.02
C LEU A 85 0.21 16.81 -9.30
N LEU A 86 -0.31 17.64 -8.39
CA LEU A 86 -1.62 18.26 -8.57
C LEU A 86 -1.57 19.46 -9.52
N GLU A 87 -0.67 20.41 -9.27
CA GLU A 87 -0.52 21.60 -10.10
C GLU A 87 0.16 21.28 -11.43
N GLY A 88 1.12 20.34 -11.42
CA GLY A 88 1.68 19.71 -12.61
C GLY A 88 0.71 18.79 -13.40
N ARG A 89 -0.55 18.65 -12.96
CA ARG A 89 -1.62 17.88 -13.60
C ARG A 89 -1.33 16.39 -13.84
N LYS A 90 -0.35 15.82 -13.13
CA LYS A 90 -0.04 14.38 -13.17
C LYS A 90 -1.05 13.54 -12.38
N LEU A 91 -1.74 14.15 -11.42
CA LEU A 91 -2.72 13.48 -10.58
C LEU A 91 -4.02 14.31 -10.51
N PRO A 92 -5.18 13.73 -10.87
CA PRO A 92 -6.45 14.44 -10.81
C PRO A 92 -6.86 14.70 -9.36
N TYR A 93 -7.51 15.83 -9.14
CA TYR A 93 -8.09 16.19 -7.85
C TYR A 93 -9.33 17.04 -8.05
N ARG A 94 -10.18 17.07 -7.02
CA ARG A 94 -11.31 18.00 -6.93
C ARG A 94 -11.12 18.96 -5.77
N LYS A 95 -11.77 20.12 -5.84
CA LYS A 95 -11.87 21.03 -4.70
C LYS A 95 -13.20 20.82 -3.98
N VAL A 96 -13.16 20.73 -2.66
CA VAL A 96 -14.32 20.73 -1.77
C VAL A 96 -14.14 21.90 -0.82
N GLY A 97 -14.82 23.00 -1.11
CA GLY A 97 -14.54 24.30 -0.48
C GLY A 97 -13.10 24.74 -0.76
N LYS A 98 -12.32 24.96 0.31
CA LYS A 98 -10.90 25.35 0.23
C LYS A 98 -9.93 24.17 0.13
N HIS A 99 -10.40 22.94 0.32
CA HIS A 99 -9.54 21.76 0.41
C HIS A 99 -9.50 20.97 -0.90
N ARG A 100 -8.35 20.39 -1.21
CA ARG A 100 -8.18 19.45 -2.33
C ARG A 100 -8.48 18.03 -1.84
N ARG A 101 -9.18 17.26 -2.68
CA ARG A 101 -9.54 15.85 -2.47
C ARG A 101 -9.11 15.03 -3.68
N ILE A 102 -8.51 13.88 -3.42
CA ILE A 102 -7.87 13.04 -4.43
C ILE A 102 -8.43 11.62 -4.25
N ARG A 103 -8.90 10.97 -5.29
CA ARG A 103 -9.41 9.59 -5.15
C ARG A 103 -8.25 8.65 -4.92
N LEU A 104 -8.41 7.70 -4.00
CA LEU A 104 -7.39 6.69 -3.73
C LEU A 104 -7.07 5.87 -5.00
N SER A 105 -8.08 5.55 -5.82
CA SER A 105 -7.88 4.89 -7.12
C SER A 105 -6.81 5.60 -7.96
N ASP A 106 -6.93 6.91 -8.09
CA ASP A 106 -6.05 7.72 -8.93
C ASP A 106 -4.63 7.77 -8.34
N VAL A 107 -4.51 7.83 -7.01
CA VAL A 107 -3.22 7.76 -6.30
C VAL A 107 -2.52 6.44 -6.56
N LEU A 108 -3.23 5.32 -6.46
CA LEU A 108 -2.67 3.99 -6.67
C LEU A 108 -2.27 3.77 -8.13
N THR A 109 -3.08 4.23 -9.09
CA THR A 109 -2.72 4.19 -10.51
C THR A 109 -1.45 4.99 -10.80
N TYR A 110 -1.32 6.19 -10.22
CA TYR A 110 -0.10 6.99 -10.35
C TYR A 110 1.12 6.26 -9.77
N GLN A 111 1.00 5.69 -8.58
CA GLN A 111 2.09 4.95 -7.93
C GLN A 111 2.57 3.76 -8.78
N GLN A 112 1.64 3.01 -9.37
CA GLN A 112 1.97 1.89 -10.25
C GLN A 112 2.74 2.34 -11.50
N HIS A 113 2.31 3.44 -12.11
CA HIS A 113 2.98 4.01 -13.28
C HIS A 113 4.40 4.49 -12.96
N ASP A 114 4.55 5.28 -11.88
CA ASP A 114 5.84 5.80 -11.43
C ASP A 114 6.81 4.65 -11.05
N LEU A 115 6.32 3.59 -10.40
CA LEU A 115 7.13 2.41 -10.13
C LEU A 115 7.59 1.70 -11.42
N ALA A 116 6.69 1.54 -12.39
CA ALA A 116 7.01 0.92 -13.67
C ALA A 116 8.06 1.73 -14.46
N GLU A 117 7.92 3.06 -14.50
CA GLU A 117 8.91 3.95 -15.12
C GLU A 117 10.29 3.84 -14.45
N ARG A 118 10.34 3.86 -13.11
CA ARG A 118 11.60 3.70 -12.37
C ARG A 118 12.27 2.36 -12.64
N GLN A 119 11.49 1.29 -12.74
CA GLN A 119 12.01 -0.03 -13.08
C GLN A 119 12.52 -0.09 -14.52
N ALA A 120 11.84 0.55 -15.47
CA ALA A 120 12.29 0.64 -16.85
C ALA A 120 13.63 1.38 -16.96
N LEU A 121 13.75 2.54 -16.32
CA LEU A 121 14.99 3.32 -16.29
C LEU A 121 16.14 2.55 -15.62
N ALA A 122 15.88 1.84 -14.53
CA ALA A 122 16.89 1.02 -13.86
C ALA A 122 17.42 -0.11 -14.75
N ARG A 123 16.55 -0.71 -15.58
CA ARG A 123 16.96 -1.72 -16.57
C ARG A 123 17.85 -1.09 -17.65
N GLU A 124 17.46 0.06 -18.17
CA GLU A 124 18.25 0.80 -19.18
C GLU A 124 19.65 1.15 -18.64
N ILE A 125 19.76 1.67 -17.41
CA ILE A 125 21.05 1.94 -16.76
C ILE A 125 21.89 0.66 -16.62
N THR A 126 21.26 -0.46 -16.28
CA THR A 126 21.96 -1.75 -16.14
C THR A 126 22.47 -2.25 -17.48
N GLU A 127 21.68 -2.12 -18.54
CA GLU A 127 22.02 -2.53 -19.91
C GLU A 127 23.17 -1.67 -20.48
N ILE A 128 23.11 -0.35 -20.29
CA ILE A 128 24.22 0.58 -20.64
C ILE A 128 25.49 0.22 -19.85
N GLY A 129 25.36 -0.09 -18.55
CA GLY A 129 26.49 -0.49 -17.71
C GLY A 129 27.16 -1.80 -18.16
N GLN A 130 26.41 -2.72 -18.78
CA GLN A 130 26.95 -3.96 -19.35
C GLN A 130 27.63 -3.75 -20.70
N GLU A 131 27.29 -2.69 -21.43
CA GLU A 131 27.94 -2.32 -22.69
C GLU A 131 29.25 -1.52 -22.47
N ILE A 132 29.42 -0.92 -21.29
CA ILE A 132 30.59 -0.08 -20.92
C ILE A 132 31.73 -0.88 -20.26
N ASP A 133 31.65 -2.22 -20.18
CA ASP A 133 32.79 -3.06 -19.80
C ASP A 133 33.28 -3.94 -20.97
N PRO A 134 34.25 -3.45 -21.77
CA PRO A 134 35.03 -4.30 -22.63
C PRO A 134 36.55 -4.23 -22.39
N TYR A 135 37.05 -4.02 -21.15
CA TYR A 135 38.50 -4.10 -20.87
C TYR A 135 38.89 -4.48 -19.44
#